data_AF-A0AAJ5UGY9-F1
#
_entry.id   AF-A0AAJ5UGY9-F1
#
_cell.length_a   1.000
_cell.length_b   1.000
_cell.length_c   1.000
_cell.angle_alpha   90.00
_cell.angle_beta   90.00
_cell.angle_gamma   90.00
#
_symmetry.space_group_name_H-M   'P 1'
#
loop_
_entity.id
_entity.type
_entity.pdbx_description
1 polymer ?
#
loop_
_entity_poly.entity_id
_entity_poly.type
_entity_poly.pdbx_seq_one_letter_code
_entity_poly.pdbx_strand_id
1 'polypeptide(L)'
;MTAQDLINVLTILKANDSTSFSKIQRALKMSISQLEGIIDGLTAMGIVYKSSFTSYSLTELTSKPVVSDGVRKAFEDIITNRGTYLSEELLQKVSTPFIPLMTHEYKNAPVKVMIVGQETLGMEDAFSTIVSVDDYINESIESFNKFNFGEDLRNSHFWYAFDEVVKYFNLPSRRHAYWTNLHKFQLIENDGDSVSISKLPSKDIMTMIHMQRELFLAEIKDTKPDIIIYFTGGQTWVLDHYLNNGKKLAVKAIDERSHLGIIQTEFLHCPIAICTDHPSRRGYTQAIVDHRANLLKYAADKFHASESARV
;
A
#
# COMPACT_ATOMS: atom_id res chain seq x y z
N MET A 1 6.57 -20.11 -27.28
CA MET A 1 5.45 -19.22 -26.93
C MET A 1 4.99 -18.55 -28.20
N THR A 2 3.73 -18.72 -28.61
CA THR A 2 3.20 -18.07 -29.82
C THR A 2 2.37 -16.84 -29.46
N ALA A 3 2.26 -15.86 -30.36
CA ALA A 3 1.36 -14.73 -30.17
C ALA A 3 -0.12 -15.18 -29.99
N GLN A 4 -0.48 -16.31 -30.59
CA GLN A 4 -1.81 -16.91 -30.44
C GLN A 4 -2.07 -17.42 -29.02
N ASP A 5 -1.07 -17.98 -28.35
CA ASP A 5 -1.18 -18.44 -26.96
C ASP A 5 -1.50 -17.28 -26.01
N LEU A 6 -0.81 -16.14 -26.18
CA LEU A 6 -1.07 -14.89 -25.46
C LEU A 6 -2.50 -14.39 -25.70
N ILE A 7 -2.93 -14.32 -26.95
CA ILE A 7 -4.29 -13.88 -27.31
C ILE A 7 -5.34 -14.78 -26.68
N ASN A 8 -5.13 -16.09 -26.68
CA ASN A 8 -6.07 -17.06 -26.11
C ASN A 8 -6.20 -16.90 -24.58
N VAL A 9 -5.08 -16.72 -23.86
CA VAL A 9 -5.09 -16.44 -22.41
C VAL A 9 -5.85 -15.13 -22.12
N LEU A 10 -5.53 -14.05 -22.84
CA LEU A 10 -6.19 -12.76 -22.68
C LEU A 10 -7.69 -12.83 -23.01
N THR A 11 -8.08 -13.63 -24.00
CA THR A 11 -9.50 -13.81 -24.37
C THR A 11 -10.29 -14.50 -23.25
N ILE A 12 -9.71 -15.54 -22.62
CA ILE A 12 -10.34 -16.20 -21.47
C ILE A 12 -10.50 -15.23 -20.29
N LEU A 13 -9.43 -14.48 -19.98
CA LEU A 13 -9.43 -13.49 -18.90
C LEU A 13 -10.34 -12.29 -19.19
N LYS A 14 -10.56 -11.93 -20.46
CA LYS A 14 -11.52 -10.88 -20.84
C LYS A 14 -12.97 -11.31 -20.67
N ALA A 15 -13.25 -12.60 -20.87
CA ALA A 15 -14.60 -13.15 -20.78
C ALA A 15 -15.07 -13.39 -19.33
N ASN A 16 -14.17 -13.32 -18.35
CA ASN A 16 -14.45 -13.61 -16.96
C ASN A 16 -13.70 -12.60 -16.09
N ASP A 17 -14.38 -11.93 -15.16
CA ASP A 17 -13.73 -10.93 -14.26
C ASP A 17 -12.52 -11.52 -13.52
N SER A 18 -12.56 -12.81 -13.17
CA SER A 18 -11.45 -13.55 -12.58
C SER A 18 -11.48 -15.03 -12.99
N THR A 19 -10.32 -15.61 -13.32
CA THR A 19 -10.21 -17.01 -13.76
C THR A 19 -9.05 -17.75 -13.10
N SER A 20 -9.30 -18.97 -12.61
CA SER A 20 -8.24 -19.79 -12.00
C SER A 20 -7.21 -20.30 -13.01
N PHE A 21 -5.95 -20.43 -12.58
CA PHE A 21 -4.85 -20.97 -13.36
C PHE A 21 -5.21 -22.33 -13.98
N SER A 22 -5.78 -23.22 -13.16
CA SER A 22 -6.18 -24.57 -13.59
C SER A 22 -7.30 -24.55 -14.63
N LYS A 23 -8.22 -23.55 -14.58
CA LYS A 23 -9.27 -23.38 -15.58
C LYS A 23 -8.69 -22.88 -16.91
N ILE A 24 -7.74 -21.94 -16.88
CA ILE A 24 -7.03 -21.46 -18.09
C ILE A 24 -6.22 -22.62 -18.69
N GLN A 25 -5.43 -23.30 -17.86
CA GLN A 25 -4.61 -24.44 -18.27
C GLN A 25 -5.43 -25.53 -18.96
N ARG A 26 -6.56 -25.92 -18.35
CA ARG A 26 -7.44 -26.96 -18.89
C ARG A 26 -8.11 -26.51 -20.19
N ALA A 27 -8.55 -25.26 -20.28
CA ALA A 27 -9.18 -24.72 -21.47
C ALA A 27 -8.22 -24.69 -22.67
N LEU A 28 -6.95 -24.35 -22.43
CA LEU A 28 -5.95 -24.22 -23.48
C LEU A 28 -5.09 -25.48 -23.70
N LYS A 29 -5.26 -26.52 -22.87
CA LYS A 29 -4.47 -27.75 -22.89
C LYS A 29 -2.95 -27.49 -22.84
N MET A 30 -2.54 -26.45 -22.12
CA MET A 30 -1.14 -26.06 -21.97
C MET A 30 -0.46 -26.84 -20.84
N SER A 31 0.86 -27.03 -20.94
CA SER A 31 1.64 -27.46 -19.78
C SER A 31 1.63 -26.36 -18.71
N ILE A 32 1.91 -26.73 -17.46
CA ILE A 32 2.03 -25.76 -16.35
C ILE A 32 3.11 -24.73 -16.69
N SER A 33 4.31 -25.18 -17.07
CA SER A 33 5.44 -24.31 -17.39
C SER A 33 5.17 -23.33 -18.54
N GLN A 34 4.39 -23.74 -19.54
CA GLN A 34 4.00 -22.87 -20.66
C GLN A 34 3.07 -21.75 -20.19
N LEU A 35 2.05 -22.08 -19.40
CA LEU A 35 1.10 -21.10 -18.91
C LEU A 35 1.75 -20.16 -17.87
N GLU A 36 2.60 -20.68 -16.99
CA GLU A 36 3.39 -19.87 -16.04
C GLU A 36 4.21 -18.82 -16.78
N GLY A 37 5.00 -19.20 -17.78
CA GLY A 37 5.80 -18.25 -18.55
C GLY A 37 4.96 -17.16 -19.26
N ILE A 38 3.75 -17.48 -19.70
CA ILE A 38 2.83 -16.49 -20.29
C ILE A 38 2.29 -15.55 -19.22
N ILE A 39 1.81 -16.09 -18.10
CA ILE A 39 1.25 -15.30 -17.00
C ILE A 39 2.31 -14.41 -16.37
N ASP A 40 3.52 -14.90 -16.15
CA ASP A 40 4.64 -14.13 -15.61
C ASP A 40 5.02 -12.96 -16.53
N GLY A 41 5.10 -13.22 -17.85
CA GLY A 41 5.35 -12.17 -18.84
C GLY A 41 4.25 -11.12 -18.85
N LEU A 42 2.98 -11.53 -18.89
CA LEU A 42 1.84 -10.60 -18.85
C LEU A 42 1.76 -9.82 -17.53
N THR A 43 2.15 -10.43 -16.41
CA THR A 43 2.18 -9.80 -15.08
C THR A 43 3.29 -8.76 -15.02
N ALA A 44 4.49 -9.08 -15.52
CA ALA A 44 5.59 -8.13 -15.62
C ALA A 44 5.23 -6.92 -16.51
N MET A 45 4.40 -7.12 -17.53
CA MET A 45 3.88 -6.05 -18.38
C MET A 45 2.73 -5.24 -17.72
N GLY A 46 2.22 -5.68 -16.57
CA GLY A 46 1.07 -5.08 -15.89
C GLY A 46 -0.28 -5.35 -16.55
N ILE A 47 -0.36 -6.32 -17.47
CA ILE A 47 -1.57 -6.65 -18.24
C ILE A 47 -2.51 -7.55 -17.44
N VAL A 48 -1.95 -8.44 -16.64
CA VAL A 48 -2.70 -9.34 -15.75
C VAL A 48 -2.20 -9.17 -14.33
N TYR A 49 -3.06 -9.48 -13.36
CA TYR A 49 -2.68 -9.58 -11.96
C TYR A 49 -3.32 -10.78 -11.31
N LYS A 50 -2.69 -11.26 -10.24
CA LYS A 50 -3.23 -12.33 -9.41
C LYS A 50 -4.31 -11.74 -8.50
N SER A 51 -5.57 -12.07 -8.79
CA SER A 51 -6.75 -11.56 -8.08
C SER A 51 -7.17 -12.44 -6.91
N SER A 52 -6.68 -13.69 -6.88
CA SER A 52 -6.75 -14.56 -5.71
C SER A 52 -5.59 -15.56 -5.73
N PHE A 53 -5.40 -16.33 -4.65
CA PHE A 53 -4.39 -17.39 -4.57
C PHE A 53 -4.28 -18.29 -5.81
N THR A 54 -5.39 -18.55 -6.50
CA THR A 54 -5.39 -19.40 -7.70
C THR A 54 -5.81 -18.69 -8.97
N SER A 55 -6.22 -17.43 -8.92
CA SER A 55 -6.91 -16.77 -10.04
C SER A 55 -6.24 -15.48 -10.49
N TYR A 56 -6.41 -15.21 -11.78
CA TYR A 56 -5.88 -14.05 -12.47
C TYR A 56 -7.01 -13.27 -13.09
N SER A 57 -6.81 -11.97 -13.20
CA SER A 57 -7.74 -11.03 -13.84
C SER A 57 -6.95 -10.14 -14.79
N LEU A 58 -7.63 -9.59 -15.80
CA LEU A 58 -7.05 -8.50 -16.59
C LEU A 58 -6.99 -7.25 -15.71
N THR A 59 -5.88 -6.52 -15.77
CA THR A 59 -5.90 -5.10 -15.44
C THR A 59 -6.83 -4.42 -16.45
N GLU A 60 -7.73 -3.51 -16.04
CA GLU A 60 -8.54 -2.76 -17.00
C GLU A 60 -7.60 -2.14 -18.08
N LEU A 61 -7.88 -2.49 -19.34
CA LEU A 61 -6.93 -2.48 -20.46
C LEU A 61 -5.99 -1.27 -20.47
N THR A 62 -4.68 -1.53 -20.36
CA THR A 62 -3.51 -0.68 -20.74
C THR A 62 -2.96 0.37 -19.77
N SER A 63 -3.54 0.64 -18.60
CA SER A 63 -2.94 1.63 -17.69
C SER A 63 -2.02 0.95 -16.65
N LYS A 64 -0.71 1.05 -16.85
CA LYS A 64 0.27 0.71 -15.80
C LYS A 64 -0.03 1.54 -14.54
N PRO A 65 0.25 1.01 -13.33
CA PRO A 65 0.28 1.84 -12.13
C PRO A 65 1.18 3.06 -12.38
N VAL A 66 0.76 4.20 -11.84
CA VAL A 66 1.51 5.45 -12.00
C VAL A 66 1.87 6.02 -10.65
N VAL A 67 3.06 6.61 -10.59
CA VAL A 67 3.39 7.60 -9.57
C VAL A 67 2.74 8.91 -10.00
N SER A 68 1.95 9.53 -9.13
CA SER A 68 1.38 10.85 -9.42
C SER A 68 2.45 11.94 -9.40
N ASP A 69 2.21 13.04 -10.11
CA ASP A 69 3.21 14.12 -10.27
C ASP A 69 3.68 14.71 -8.92
N GLY A 70 2.77 14.89 -7.96
CA GLY A 70 3.12 15.40 -6.63
C GLY A 70 3.98 14.43 -5.84
N VAL A 71 3.64 13.14 -5.88
CA VAL A 71 4.42 12.07 -5.25
C VAL A 71 5.78 11.94 -5.92
N ARG A 72 5.85 11.97 -7.26
CA ARG A 72 7.11 11.94 -8.02
C ARG A 72 8.02 13.09 -7.62
N LYS A 73 7.48 14.31 -7.59
CA LYS A 73 8.25 15.49 -7.17
C LYS A 73 8.79 15.33 -5.74
N ALA A 74 7.97 14.83 -4.81
CA ALA A 74 8.42 14.60 -3.44
C ALA A 74 9.55 13.55 -3.37
N PHE A 75 9.52 12.50 -4.19
CA PHE A 75 10.63 11.56 -4.33
C PHE A 75 11.88 12.21 -4.91
N GLU A 76 11.75 12.99 -5.99
CA GLU A 76 12.85 13.73 -6.60
C GLU A 76 13.52 14.64 -5.58
N ASP A 77 12.73 15.36 -4.78
CA ASP A 77 13.20 16.26 -3.73
C ASP A 77 13.94 15.49 -2.62
N ILE A 78 13.40 14.37 -2.13
CA ILE A 78 14.03 13.54 -1.09
C ILE A 78 15.33 12.91 -1.60
N ILE A 79 15.35 12.35 -2.82
CA ILE A 79 16.54 11.70 -3.39
C ILE A 79 17.63 12.74 -3.66
N THR A 80 17.29 13.87 -4.27
CA THR A 80 18.25 14.93 -4.64
C THR A 80 18.88 15.56 -3.40
N ASN A 81 18.07 15.80 -2.37
CA ASN A 81 18.51 16.51 -1.17
C ASN A 81 18.89 15.55 -0.02
N ARG A 82 19.00 14.23 -0.24
CA ARG A 82 19.21 13.25 0.83
C ARG A 82 20.39 13.57 1.77
N GLY A 83 21.50 14.10 1.22
CA GLY A 83 22.68 14.49 1.98
C GLY A 83 22.53 15.76 2.83
N THR A 84 21.46 16.55 2.63
CA THR A 84 21.13 17.67 3.52
C THR A 84 20.36 17.22 4.75
N TYR A 85 19.70 16.06 4.66
CA TYR A 85 18.93 15.49 5.76
C TYR A 85 19.76 14.47 6.54
N LEU A 86 20.39 13.52 5.86
CA LEU A 86 20.98 12.33 6.46
C LEU A 86 22.50 12.36 6.31
N SER A 87 23.21 11.83 7.33
CA SER A 87 24.64 11.59 7.24
C SER A 87 24.94 10.46 6.25
N GLU A 88 26.16 10.41 5.73
CA GLU A 88 26.61 9.32 4.85
C GLU A 88 26.43 7.95 5.54
N GLU A 89 26.77 7.86 6.83
CA GLU A 89 26.57 6.64 7.61
C GLU A 89 25.10 6.20 7.64
N LEU A 90 24.17 7.15 7.80
CA LEU A 90 22.74 6.83 7.85
C LEU A 90 22.19 6.45 6.47
N LEU A 91 22.69 7.06 5.39
CA LEU A 91 22.33 6.72 4.01
C LEU A 91 22.69 5.27 3.63
N GLN A 92 23.74 4.71 4.23
CA GLN A 92 24.13 3.31 4.04
C GLN A 92 23.30 2.33 4.89
N LYS A 93 22.65 2.83 5.96
CA LYS A 93 21.90 2.01 6.93
C LYS A 93 20.40 1.97 6.67
N VAL A 94 19.86 2.95 5.94
CA VAL A 94 18.43 3.01 5.62
C VAL A 94 18.20 2.53 4.20
N SER A 95 17.07 1.86 3.99
CA SER A 95 16.68 1.32 2.69
C SER A 95 16.40 2.42 1.67
N THR A 96 16.29 2.05 0.39
CA THR A 96 15.58 2.88 -0.58
C THR A 96 14.12 3.11 -0.13
N PRO A 97 13.52 4.27 -0.47
CA PRO A 97 12.21 4.63 0.05
C PRO A 97 11.08 3.94 -0.72
N PHE A 98 10.15 3.29 -0.01
CA PHE A 98 8.97 2.70 -0.61
C PHE A 98 8.15 3.70 -1.42
N ILE A 99 8.01 3.42 -2.72
CA ILE A 99 7.15 4.16 -3.65
C ILE A 99 5.78 3.49 -3.71
N PRO A 100 4.74 4.07 -3.09
CA PRO A 100 3.38 3.60 -3.32
C PRO A 100 2.93 3.97 -4.73
N LEU A 101 2.30 3.02 -5.42
CA LEU A 101 1.79 3.23 -6.78
C LEU A 101 0.27 3.24 -6.80
N MET A 102 -0.28 4.17 -7.57
CA MET A 102 -1.71 4.24 -7.80
C MET A 102 -2.11 3.33 -8.96
N THR A 103 -2.86 2.29 -8.63
CA THR A 103 -3.44 1.33 -9.58
C THR A 103 -4.59 1.96 -10.38
N HIS A 104 -4.91 1.37 -11.53
CA HIS A 104 -6.12 1.74 -12.29
C HIS A 104 -7.38 1.40 -11.49
N GLU A 105 -7.34 0.25 -10.83
CA GLU A 105 -8.39 -0.32 -10.01
C GLU A 105 -8.77 0.61 -8.84
N TYR A 106 -7.77 1.23 -8.18
CA TYR A 106 -8.03 2.24 -7.14
C TYR A 106 -8.70 3.49 -7.71
N LYS A 107 -8.23 3.99 -8.87
CA LYS A 107 -8.79 5.21 -9.49
C LYS A 107 -10.28 5.07 -9.78
N ASN A 108 -10.69 3.87 -10.16
CA ASN A 108 -12.06 3.51 -10.52
C ASN A 108 -12.84 2.82 -9.41
N ALA A 109 -12.25 2.68 -8.21
CA ALA A 109 -12.94 2.06 -7.11
C ALA A 109 -14.18 2.88 -6.71
N PRO A 110 -15.31 2.21 -6.38
CA PRO A 110 -16.53 2.91 -5.96
C PRO A 110 -16.35 3.67 -4.65
N VAL A 111 -15.38 3.27 -3.85
CA VAL A 111 -14.92 3.96 -2.64
C VAL A 111 -13.40 3.94 -2.62
N LYS A 112 -12.78 5.10 -2.50
CA LYS A 112 -11.31 5.24 -2.51
C LYS A 112 -10.75 5.07 -1.12
N VAL A 113 -10.39 3.84 -0.78
CA VAL A 113 -9.79 3.51 0.52
C VAL A 113 -8.27 3.54 0.43
N MET A 114 -7.63 4.35 1.27
CA MET A 114 -6.18 4.32 1.52
C MET A 114 -5.90 3.55 2.80
N ILE A 115 -5.00 2.58 2.73
CA ILE A 115 -4.52 1.79 3.87
C ILE A 115 -3.06 2.15 4.14
N VAL A 116 -2.79 2.60 5.36
CA VAL A 116 -1.46 3.02 5.81
C VAL A 116 -0.92 1.98 6.80
N GLY A 117 0.04 1.17 6.36
CA GLY A 117 0.83 0.28 7.21
C GLY A 117 1.87 1.04 8.04
N GLN A 118 2.60 0.31 8.88
CA GLN A 118 3.61 0.90 9.75
C GLN A 118 4.92 1.19 9.03
N GLU A 119 5.54 0.15 8.47
CA GLU A 119 6.82 0.27 7.76
C GLU A 119 6.89 -0.67 6.57
N THR A 120 7.84 -0.38 5.71
CA THR A 120 8.18 -1.20 4.56
C THR A 120 8.89 -2.47 5.00
N LEU A 121 8.59 -3.59 4.33
CA LEU A 121 9.29 -4.87 4.48
C LEU A 121 9.86 -5.27 3.12
N GLY A 122 11.14 -5.66 3.08
CA GLY A 122 11.79 -6.22 1.89
C GLY A 122 12.45 -5.20 0.95
N MET A 123 12.75 -3.99 1.42
CA MET A 123 13.61 -3.04 0.70
C MET A 123 15.05 -3.18 1.18
N GLU A 124 15.85 -3.95 0.46
CA GLU A 124 17.19 -4.37 0.91
C GLU A 124 18.31 -3.44 0.42
N ASP A 125 18.07 -2.67 -0.64
CA ASP A 125 19.05 -1.75 -1.19
C ASP A 125 19.20 -0.50 -0.31
N ALA A 126 20.43 -0.05 -0.09
CA ALA A 126 20.72 1.17 0.67
C ALA A 126 20.28 2.43 -0.08
N PHE A 127 19.81 3.43 0.66
CA PHE A 127 19.35 4.69 0.06
C PHE A 127 20.47 5.39 -0.73
N SER A 128 21.72 5.18 -0.31
CA SER A 128 22.92 5.64 -1.02
C SER A 128 23.06 5.10 -2.45
N THR A 129 22.46 3.95 -2.79
CA THR A 129 22.60 3.29 -4.10
C THR A 129 21.77 3.92 -5.20
N ILE A 130 20.81 4.80 -4.87
CA ILE A 130 19.99 5.48 -5.88
C ILE A 130 20.86 6.50 -6.64
N VAL A 131 21.17 6.14 -7.89
CA VAL A 131 21.91 6.98 -8.83
C VAL A 131 21.00 7.80 -9.74
N SER A 132 19.77 7.34 -9.98
CA SER A 132 18.80 7.93 -10.91
C SER A 132 17.39 7.77 -10.37
N VAL A 133 16.65 8.87 -10.29
CA VAL A 133 15.25 8.85 -9.83
C VAL A 133 14.35 8.13 -10.83
N ASP A 134 14.58 8.36 -12.12
CA ASP A 134 13.75 7.78 -13.19
C ASP A 134 13.91 6.26 -13.24
N ASP A 135 15.15 5.78 -13.13
CA ASP A 135 15.42 4.33 -13.12
C ASP A 135 14.80 3.69 -11.89
N TYR A 136 14.96 4.30 -10.70
CA TYR A 136 14.36 3.80 -9.47
C TYR A 136 12.82 3.74 -9.52
N ILE A 137 12.17 4.77 -10.09
CA ILE A 137 10.72 4.78 -10.29
C ILE A 137 10.30 3.68 -11.27
N ASN A 138 11.01 3.52 -12.39
CA ASN A 138 10.68 2.50 -13.39
C ASN A 138 10.82 1.08 -12.81
N GLU A 139 11.92 0.81 -12.09
CA GLU A 139 12.15 -0.46 -11.39
C GLU A 139 11.08 -0.73 -10.33
N SER A 140 10.66 0.32 -9.60
CA SER A 140 9.57 0.23 -8.62
C SER A 140 8.23 -0.12 -9.28
N ILE A 141 7.92 0.47 -10.44
CA ILE A 141 6.72 0.15 -11.23
C ILE A 141 6.73 -1.30 -11.69
N GLU A 142 7.86 -1.79 -12.19
CA GLU A 142 8.00 -3.19 -12.60
C GLU A 142 7.84 -4.15 -11.42
N SER A 143 8.48 -3.86 -10.30
CA SER A 143 8.41 -4.67 -9.08
C SER A 143 7.00 -4.72 -8.52
N PHE A 144 6.30 -3.58 -8.47
CA PHE A 144 4.92 -3.51 -8.02
C PHE A 144 3.94 -4.25 -8.95
N ASN A 145 4.18 -4.26 -10.26
CA ASN A 145 3.35 -5.05 -11.18
C ASN A 145 3.47 -6.56 -10.94
N LYS A 146 4.67 -7.03 -10.54
CA LYS A 146 4.92 -8.43 -10.15
C LYS A 146 4.41 -8.73 -8.74
N PHE A 147 4.22 -7.70 -7.92
CA PHE A 147 3.77 -7.86 -6.55
C PHE A 147 2.34 -8.39 -6.49
N ASN A 148 2.17 -9.56 -5.86
CA ASN A 148 0.90 -10.26 -5.75
C ASN A 148 0.02 -9.76 -4.58
N PHE A 149 0.31 -8.60 -3.99
CA PHE A 149 -0.45 -8.06 -2.86
C PHE A 149 -0.60 -9.03 -1.69
N GLY A 150 0.39 -9.90 -1.47
CA GLY A 150 0.39 -10.87 -0.38
C GLY A 150 -0.57 -12.04 -0.55
N GLU A 151 -1.09 -12.30 -1.75
CA GLU A 151 -1.97 -13.45 -2.03
C GLU A 151 -1.35 -14.80 -1.62
N ASP A 152 -0.03 -14.91 -1.65
CA ASP A 152 0.70 -16.13 -1.26
C ASP A 152 1.17 -16.12 0.21
N LEU A 153 0.93 -15.04 0.95
CA LEU A 153 1.41 -14.85 2.32
C LEU A 153 0.38 -15.32 3.36
N ARG A 154 0.15 -16.64 3.40
CA ARG A 154 -0.85 -17.31 4.26
C ARG A 154 -0.72 -17.08 5.77
N ASN A 155 0.41 -16.57 6.25
CA ASN A 155 0.63 -16.32 7.68
C ASN A 155 0.80 -14.82 8.01
N SER A 156 0.55 -13.93 7.05
CA SER A 156 0.65 -12.49 7.27
C SER A 156 -0.64 -11.93 7.85
N HIS A 157 -0.57 -11.52 9.11
CA HIS A 157 -1.66 -10.84 9.81
C HIS A 157 -2.01 -9.50 9.16
N PHE A 158 -1.04 -8.82 8.54
CA PHE A 158 -1.28 -7.59 7.79
C PHE A 158 -2.21 -7.82 6.60
N TRP A 159 -1.94 -8.84 5.79
CA TRP A 159 -2.77 -9.16 4.62
C TRP A 159 -4.16 -9.66 5.02
N TYR A 160 -4.30 -10.34 6.15
CA TYR A 160 -5.61 -10.66 6.71
C TYR A 160 -6.41 -9.41 7.14
N ALA A 161 -5.76 -8.46 7.82
CA ALA A 161 -6.41 -7.18 8.15
C ALA A 161 -6.75 -6.36 6.90
N PHE A 162 -5.92 -6.44 5.86
CA PHE A 162 -6.21 -5.84 4.56
C PHE A 162 -7.47 -6.47 3.93
N ASP A 163 -7.63 -7.79 4.00
CA ASP A 163 -8.82 -8.47 3.51
C ASP A 163 -10.09 -8.09 4.26
N GLU A 164 -9.99 -7.80 5.56
CA GLU A 164 -11.13 -7.27 6.32
C GLU A 164 -11.59 -5.95 5.68
N VAL A 165 -10.67 -5.03 5.35
CA VAL A 165 -10.99 -3.77 4.65
C VAL A 165 -11.64 -4.03 3.30
N VAL A 166 -11.05 -4.89 2.47
CA VAL A 166 -11.57 -5.24 1.14
C VAL A 166 -13.01 -5.75 1.25
N LYS A 167 -13.30 -6.63 2.21
CA LYS A 167 -14.65 -7.17 2.45
C LYS A 167 -15.62 -6.10 2.95
N TYR A 168 -15.21 -5.27 3.91
CA TYR A 168 -16.08 -4.24 4.51
C TYR A 168 -16.55 -3.22 3.47
N PHE A 169 -15.67 -2.83 2.56
CA PHE A 169 -15.97 -1.84 1.53
C PHE A 169 -16.39 -2.46 0.19
N ASN A 170 -16.63 -3.78 0.16
CA ASN A 170 -17.01 -4.53 -1.04
C ASN A 170 -16.08 -4.25 -2.23
N LEU A 171 -14.78 -4.14 -1.97
CA LEU A 171 -13.77 -3.93 -3.00
C LEU A 171 -13.53 -5.25 -3.74
N PRO A 172 -13.40 -5.24 -5.09
CA PRO A 172 -13.18 -6.49 -5.84
C PRO A 172 -11.85 -7.18 -5.53
N SER A 173 -10.82 -6.42 -5.13
CA SER A 173 -9.51 -6.97 -4.77
C SER A 173 -8.71 -5.96 -3.94
N ARG A 174 -7.58 -6.40 -3.37
CA ARG A 174 -6.63 -5.51 -2.67
C ARG A 174 -6.08 -4.39 -3.56
N ARG A 175 -6.03 -4.57 -4.89
CA ARG A 175 -5.58 -3.52 -5.84
C ARG A 175 -6.53 -2.34 -5.95
N HIS A 176 -7.77 -2.48 -5.48
CA HIS A 176 -8.74 -1.39 -5.43
C HIS A 176 -8.55 -0.48 -4.21
N ALA A 177 -7.64 -0.82 -3.30
CA ALA A 177 -7.19 0.04 -2.23
C ALA A 177 -5.80 0.59 -2.52
N TYR A 178 -5.54 1.83 -2.11
CA TYR A 178 -4.20 2.41 -2.16
C TYR A 178 -3.42 1.98 -0.91
N TRP A 179 -2.31 1.27 -1.09
CA TRP A 179 -1.46 0.85 0.02
C TRP A 179 -0.24 1.74 0.13
N THR A 180 -0.01 2.25 1.34
CA THR A 180 1.21 2.97 1.70
C THR A 180 1.66 2.63 3.12
N ASN A 181 2.80 3.16 3.55
CA ASN A 181 3.32 3.00 4.92
C ASN A 181 3.59 4.36 5.58
N LEU A 182 3.52 4.40 6.91
CA LEU A 182 3.86 5.56 7.72
C LEU A 182 5.36 5.90 7.61
N HIS A 183 6.20 4.88 7.69
CA HIS A 183 7.63 4.97 7.41
C HIS A 183 7.89 4.44 6.01
N LYS A 184 8.50 5.27 5.16
CA LYS A 184 8.86 4.87 3.79
C LYS A 184 10.13 4.03 3.74
N PHE A 185 10.92 4.10 4.81
CA PHE A 185 12.21 3.47 4.97
C PHE A 185 12.16 2.37 6.02
N GLN A 186 13.03 1.37 5.87
CA GLN A 186 13.43 0.45 6.93
C GLN A 186 14.94 0.56 7.18
N LEU A 187 15.42 0.01 8.28
CA LEU A 187 16.86 -0.22 8.47
C LEU A 187 17.27 -1.49 7.74
N ILE A 188 18.45 -1.43 7.13
CA ILE A 188 19.11 -2.58 6.51
C ILE A 188 19.91 -3.27 7.60
N GLU A 189 19.52 -4.49 7.97
CA GLU A 189 20.34 -5.40 8.75
C GLU A 189 20.73 -6.61 7.87
N ASN A 190 21.88 -7.22 8.16
CA ASN A 190 22.51 -8.25 7.31
C ASN A 190 21.71 -9.57 7.21
N ASP A 191 20.59 -9.70 7.91
CA ASP A 191 19.86 -10.96 8.07
C ASP A 191 18.50 -10.98 7.34
N GLY A 192 18.21 -9.99 6.48
CA GLY A 192 16.97 -9.94 5.68
C GLY A 192 15.69 -9.62 6.48
N ASP A 193 15.82 -9.36 7.78
CA ASP A 193 14.72 -8.91 8.63
C ASP A 193 14.46 -7.41 8.44
N SER A 194 13.18 -7.04 8.31
CA SER A 194 12.76 -5.64 8.35
C SER A 194 12.94 -5.09 9.75
N VAL A 195 13.72 -4.02 9.84
CA VAL A 195 13.99 -3.36 11.10
C VAL A 195 13.49 -1.94 11.08
N SER A 196 12.63 -1.64 12.05
CA SER A 196 12.03 -0.32 12.16
C SER A 196 13.06 0.78 12.36
N ILE A 197 12.87 1.88 11.63
CA ILE A 197 13.62 3.11 11.89
C ILE A 197 13.41 3.63 13.31
N SER A 198 12.37 3.16 14.03
CA SER A 198 12.16 3.46 15.44
C SER A 198 13.28 2.99 16.36
N LYS A 199 14.20 2.14 15.88
CA LYS A 199 15.42 1.75 16.62
C LYS A 199 16.54 2.80 16.55
N LEU A 200 16.44 3.80 15.66
CA LEU A 200 17.44 4.87 15.56
C LEU A 200 17.40 5.81 16.77
N PRO A 201 18.46 6.60 17.01
CA PRO A 201 18.41 7.71 17.95
C PRO A 201 17.26 8.68 17.61
N SER A 202 16.61 9.25 18.63
CA SER A 202 15.43 10.12 18.42
C SER A 202 15.67 11.28 17.46
N LYS A 203 16.89 11.84 17.44
CA LYS A 203 17.26 12.90 16.50
C LYS A 203 17.18 12.43 15.04
N ASP A 204 17.65 11.22 14.76
CA ASP A 204 17.68 10.66 13.40
C ASP A 204 16.27 10.26 12.97
N ILE A 205 15.49 9.66 13.88
CA ILE A 205 14.06 9.38 13.65
C ILE A 205 13.32 10.67 13.26
N MET A 206 13.50 11.75 14.03
CA MET A 206 12.83 13.01 13.76
C MET A 206 13.25 13.64 12.43
N THR A 207 14.54 13.53 12.09
CA THR A 207 15.05 13.97 10.80
C THR A 207 14.39 13.20 9.65
N MET A 208 14.30 11.86 9.76
CA MET A 208 13.64 11.03 8.76
C MET A 208 12.15 11.33 8.63
N ILE A 209 11.44 11.53 9.75
CA ILE A 209 10.04 11.95 9.77
C ILE A 209 9.86 13.27 9.03
N HIS A 210 10.67 14.29 9.32
CA HIS A 210 10.54 15.57 8.64
C HIS A 210 10.89 15.48 7.14
N MET A 211 11.90 14.67 6.78
CA MET A 211 12.27 14.44 5.38
C MET A 211 11.15 13.78 4.58
N GLN A 212 10.50 12.75 5.13
CA GLN A 212 9.46 11.99 4.42
C GLN A 212 8.06 12.61 4.52
N ARG A 213 7.89 13.69 5.29
CA ARG A 213 6.60 14.36 5.52
C ARG A 213 5.95 14.79 4.20
N GLU A 214 6.65 15.53 3.36
CA GLU A 214 6.05 16.07 2.13
C GLU A 214 5.62 14.97 1.17
N LEU A 215 6.37 13.87 1.12
CA LEU A 215 5.98 12.67 0.38
C LEU A 215 4.67 12.08 0.91
N PHE A 216 4.55 11.90 2.23
CA PHE A 216 3.31 11.40 2.83
C PHE A 216 2.09 12.30 2.54
N LEU A 217 2.27 13.62 2.59
CA LEU A 217 1.19 14.57 2.29
C LEU A 217 0.83 14.59 0.79
N ALA A 218 1.82 14.46 -0.09
CA ALA A 218 1.60 14.37 -1.53
C ALA A 218 0.78 13.12 -1.89
N GLU A 219 1.05 11.98 -1.25
CA GLU A 219 0.28 10.76 -1.45
C GLU A 219 -1.21 10.98 -1.15
N ILE A 220 -1.54 11.58 -0.01
CA ILE A 220 -2.93 11.85 0.37
C ILE A 220 -3.58 12.83 -0.61
N LYS A 221 -2.88 13.91 -0.95
CA LYS A 221 -3.38 14.96 -1.85
C LYS A 221 -3.69 14.43 -3.25
N ASP A 222 -2.84 13.58 -3.78
CA ASP A 222 -2.95 13.09 -5.15
C ASP A 222 -3.92 11.91 -5.27
N THR A 223 -3.93 11.01 -4.28
CA THR A 223 -4.83 9.85 -4.27
C THR A 223 -6.27 10.23 -3.97
N LYS A 224 -6.49 11.32 -3.21
CA LYS A 224 -7.81 11.83 -2.80
C LYS A 224 -8.70 10.71 -2.23
N PRO A 225 -8.26 10.05 -1.14
CA PRO A 225 -9.02 8.98 -0.55
C PRO A 225 -10.30 9.50 0.08
N ASP A 226 -11.38 8.74 -0.05
CA ASP A 226 -12.62 8.96 0.71
C ASP A 226 -12.44 8.54 2.16
N ILE A 227 -11.60 7.52 2.38
CA ILE A 227 -11.35 6.91 3.69
C ILE A 227 -9.86 6.60 3.83
N ILE A 228 -9.26 6.98 4.95
CA ILE A 228 -7.90 6.58 5.32
C ILE A 228 -7.93 5.69 6.56
N ILE A 229 -7.28 4.54 6.48
CA ILE A 229 -7.20 3.55 7.55
C ILE A 229 -5.74 3.36 7.95
N TYR A 230 -5.42 3.74 9.18
CA TYR A 230 -4.08 3.61 9.74
C TYR A 230 -3.95 2.31 10.54
N PHE A 231 -3.18 1.37 10.02
CA PHE A 231 -2.70 0.16 10.69
C PHE A 231 -1.38 0.41 11.44
N THR A 232 -1.23 1.60 12.00
CA THR A 232 0.03 2.08 12.58
C THR A 232 0.19 1.72 14.06
N GLY A 233 -0.87 1.22 14.72
CA GLY A 233 -0.86 0.92 16.15
C GLY A 233 -0.45 2.14 17.00
N GLY A 234 0.42 1.93 17.98
CA GLY A 234 0.90 2.97 18.90
C GLY A 234 1.80 4.06 18.28
N GLN A 235 2.02 4.06 16.96
CA GLN A 235 2.85 5.06 16.27
C GLN A 235 2.06 6.29 15.79
N THR A 236 0.91 6.58 16.40
CA THR A 236 0.09 7.75 16.07
C THR A 236 0.82 9.08 16.23
N TRP A 237 1.83 9.14 17.09
CA TRP A 237 2.68 10.33 17.26
C TRP A 237 3.39 10.75 15.98
N VAL A 238 3.69 9.85 15.05
CA VAL A 238 4.27 10.21 13.74
C VAL A 238 3.25 10.97 12.89
N LEU A 239 1.96 10.61 13.02
CA LEU A 239 0.88 11.32 12.34
C LEU A 239 0.73 12.75 12.88
N ASP A 240 1.05 13.01 14.15
CA ASP A 240 1.10 14.37 14.70
C ASP A 240 2.10 15.23 13.92
N HIS A 241 3.26 14.68 13.57
CA HIS A 241 4.28 15.36 12.76
C HIS A 241 3.85 15.56 11.31
N TYR A 242 3.27 14.55 10.67
CA TYR A 242 2.84 14.68 9.28
C TYR A 242 1.66 15.64 9.14
N LEU A 243 0.59 15.41 9.90
CA LEU A 243 -0.72 16.01 9.67
C LEU A 243 -0.95 17.29 10.48
N ASN A 244 -0.18 17.52 11.55
CA ASN A 244 -0.41 18.64 12.47
C ASN A 244 0.89 19.32 12.94
N ASN A 245 1.97 19.18 12.16
CA ASN A 245 3.26 19.82 12.39
C ASN A 245 3.81 19.61 13.82
N GLY A 246 3.65 18.38 14.33
CA GLY A 246 4.12 17.94 15.65
C GLY A 246 3.15 18.21 16.80
N LYS A 247 2.01 18.85 16.55
CA LYS A 247 0.97 19.02 17.57
C LYS A 247 0.10 17.77 17.64
N LYS A 248 -0.27 17.36 18.85
CA LYS A 248 -1.12 16.20 19.07
C LYS A 248 -2.42 16.29 18.27
N LEU A 249 -2.71 15.26 17.48
CA LEU A 249 -3.96 15.15 16.73
C LEU A 249 -5.14 14.94 17.67
N ALA A 250 -6.28 15.55 17.30
CA ALA A 250 -7.54 15.26 17.94
C ALA A 250 -8.03 13.88 17.47
N VAL A 251 -8.00 12.90 18.39
CA VAL A 251 -8.54 11.56 18.16
C VAL A 251 -9.80 11.40 18.99
N LYS A 252 -10.94 11.21 18.31
CA LYS A 252 -12.19 10.83 18.98
C LYS A 252 -12.20 9.32 19.13
N ALA A 253 -12.02 8.86 20.36
CA ALA A 253 -12.13 7.45 20.67
C ALA A 253 -13.57 6.96 20.44
N ILE A 254 -13.71 5.75 19.89
CA ILE A 254 -15.01 5.08 19.77
C ILE A 254 -15.23 4.06 20.90
N ASP A 255 -14.18 3.77 21.68
CA ASP A 255 -14.18 2.97 22.91
C ASP A 255 -13.03 3.39 23.84
N GLU A 256 -12.80 2.65 24.93
CA GLU A 256 -11.87 3.01 26.03
C GLU A 256 -10.38 3.07 25.61
N ARG A 257 -10.00 2.70 24.39
CA ARG A 257 -8.60 2.81 23.89
C ARG A 257 -8.31 4.21 23.36
N SER A 258 -7.89 5.08 24.27
CA SER A 258 -7.72 6.54 24.11
C SER A 258 -6.82 7.07 22.97
N HIS A 259 -6.14 6.22 22.19
CA HIS A 259 -5.28 6.63 21.05
C HIS A 259 -5.68 6.00 19.71
N LEU A 260 -6.73 5.17 19.68
CA LEU A 260 -7.29 4.58 18.49
C LEU A 260 -8.72 5.11 18.31
N GLY A 261 -9.12 5.40 17.08
CA GLY A 261 -10.34 6.18 16.85
C GLY A 261 -10.32 7.01 15.59
N ILE A 262 -11.16 8.03 15.57
CA ILE A 262 -11.39 8.89 14.41
C ILE A 262 -10.44 10.08 14.49
N ILE A 263 -9.61 10.25 13.46
CA ILE A 263 -8.71 11.40 13.33
C ILE A 263 -9.53 12.56 12.76
N GLN A 264 -9.57 13.66 13.52
CA GLN A 264 -10.21 14.90 13.08
C GLN A 264 -9.11 15.88 12.66
N THR A 265 -8.97 16.12 11.36
CA THR A 265 -8.05 17.14 10.85
C THR A 265 -8.62 17.80 9.60
N GLU A 266 -8.48 19.12 9.54
CA GLU A 266 -8.86 19.95 8.39
C GLU A 266 -7.96 19.68 7.17
N PHE A 267 -6.74 19.17 7.40
CA PHE A 267 -5.71 19.02 6.37
C PHE A 267 -6.05 17.98 5.32
N LEU A 268 -6.72 16.90 5.71
CA LEU A 268 -6.80 15.73 4.84
C LEU A 268 -7.73 15.95 3.64
N HIS A 269 -8.67 16.91 3.72
CA HIS A 269 -9.86 16.96 2.85
C HIS A 269 -10.56 15.60 2.68
N CYS A 270 -10.18 14.61 3.49
CA CYS A 270 -10.67 13.25 3.55
C CYS A 270 -11.74 13.26 4.63
N PRO A 271 -12.98 12.90 4.31
CA PRO A 271 -14.06 13.00 5.26
C PRO A 271 -13.89 12.03 6.44
N ILE A 272 -13.09 10.97 6.30
CA ILE A 272 -13.02 9.87 7.26
C ILE A 272 -11.59 9.32 7.37
N ALA A 273 -10.94 9.56 8.51
CA ALA A 273 -9.67 8.95 8.84
C ALA A 273 -9.78 8.20 10.17
N ILE A 274 -9.37 6.93 10.20
CA ILE A 274 -9.43 6.09 11.40
C ILE A 274 -8.07 5.46 11.71
N CYS A 275 -7.69 5.41 12.98
CA CYS A 275 -6.54 4.67 13.47
C CYS A 275 -7.00 3.44 14.24
N THR A 276 -6.47 2.27 13.87
CA THR A 276 -6.80 0.98 14.47
C THR A 276 -5.54 0.23 14.89
N ASP A 277 -5.73 -0.88 15.61
CA ASP A 277 -4.63 -1.73 16.07
C ASP A 277 -3.73 -2.21 14.92
N HIS A 278 -2.42 -2.27 15.20
CA HIS A 278 -1.46 -2.86 14.28
C HIS A 278 -1.70 -4.36 14.14
N PRO A 279 -1.75 -4.91 12.91
CA PRO A 279 -1.98 -6.33 12.66
C PRO A 279 -0.70 -7.17 12.91
N SER A 280 -0.21 -7.22 14.16
CA SER A 280 0.95 -8.05 14.55
C SER A 280 0.54 -9.38 15.19
N ARG A 281 1.38 -10.42 15.03
CA ARG A 281 1.15 -11.77 15.56
C ARG A 281 0.99 -11.83 17.09
N ARG A 282 1.68 -10.95 17.84
CA ARG A 282 1.59 -10.91 19.32
C ARG A 282 0.32 -10.22 19.82
N GLY A 283 -0.43 -9.55 18.95
CA GLY A 283 -1.65 -8.80 19.28
C GLY A 283 -2.92 -9.28 18.59
N TYR A 284 -2.90 -10.31 17.74
CA TYR A 284 -4.10 -10.76 17.03
C TYR A 284 -5.06 -11.54 17.94
N THR A 285 -5.71 -10.83 18.86
CA THR A 285 -6.76 -11.33 19.77
C THR A 285 -8.13 -11.01 19.19
N GLN A 286 -9.16 -11.75 19.61
CA GLN A 286 -10.54 -11.47 19.18
C GLN A 286 -10.93 -10.01 19.49
N ALA A 287 -10.51 -9.47 20.64
CA ALA A 287 -10.77 -8.08 21.00
C ALA A 287 -10.18 -7.07 20.01
N ILE A 288 -9.01 -7.36 19.40
CA ILE A 288 -8.40 -6.51 18.38
C ILE A 288 -9.13 -6.61 17.04
N VAL A 289 -9.60 -7.82 16.69
CA VAL A 289 -10.44 -8.01 15.50
C VAL A 289 -11.77 -7.27 15.66
N ASP A 290 -12.43 -7.38 16.82
CA ASP A 290 -13.70 -6.73 17.11
C ASP A 290 -13.56 -5.20 17.12
N HIS A 291 -12.50 -4.68 17.76
CA HIS A 291 -12.20 -3.25 17.77
C HIS A 291 -11.99 -2.70 16.34
N ARG A 292 -11.18 -3.38 15.54
CA ARG A 292 -10.98 -3.00 14.12
C ARG A 292 -12.28 -3.08 13.34
N ALA A 293 -13.06 -4.14 13.51
CA ALA A 293 -14.36 -4.30 12.87
C ALA A 293 -15.31 -3.12 13.19
N ASN A 294 -15.35 -2.67 14.44
CA ASN A 294 -16.15 -1.51 14.86
C ASN A 294 -15.70 -0.21 14.18
N LEU A 295 -14.38 0.04 14.08
CA LEU A 295 -13.84 1.20 13.37
C LEU A 295 -14.15 1.15 11.86
N LEU A 296 -13.97 -0.01 11.23
CA LEU A 296 -14.29 -0.21 9.82
C LEU A 296 -15.78 0.02 9.55
N LYS A 297 -16.65 -0.52 10.41
CA LYS A 297 -18.08 -0.29 10.35
C LYS A 297 -18.42 1.19 10.48
N TYR A 298 -17.84 1.90 11.46
CA TYR A 298 -18.05 3.34 11.60
C TYR A 298 -17.66 4.10 10.34
N ALA A 299 -16.50 3.79 9.74
CA ALA A 299 -16.03 4.44 8.53
C ALA A 299 -16.97 4.19 7.34
N ALA A 300 -17.42 2.94 7.15
CA ALA A 300 -18.39 2.61 6.11
C ALA A 300 -19.73 3.33 6.30
N ASP A 301 -20.31 3.28 7.51
CA ASP A 301 -21.58 3.93 7.83
C ASP A 301 -21.51 5.45 7.59
N LYS A 302 -20.39 6.09 7.95
CA LYS A 302 -20.15 7.52 7.69
C LYS A 302 -20.01 7.84 6.21
N PHE A 303 -19.31 7.01 5.46
CA PHE A 303 -19.16 7.21 4.01
C PHE A 303 -20.52 7.14 3.31
N HIS A 304 -21.30 6.08 3.58
CA HIS A 304 -22.64 5.92 3.00
C HIS A 304 -23.60 7.04 3.39
N ALA A 305 -23.55 7.53 4.64
CA ALA A 305 -24.35 8.67 5.06
C ALA A 305 -23.96 9.96 4.31
N SER A 306 -22.67 10.17 4.05
CA SER A 306 -22.19 11.34 3.30
C SER A 306 -22.58 11.31 1.82
N GLU A 307 -22.57 10.13 1.20
CA GLU A 307 -23.03 9.95 -0.18
C GLU A 307 -24.54 10.14 -0.30
N SER A 308 -25.31 9.63 0.66
CA SER A 308 -26.77 9.82 0.70
C SER A 308 -27.19 11.29 0.85
N ALA A 309 -26.33 12.13 1.43
CA ALA A 309 -26.58 13.57 1.57
C ALA A 309 -26.18 14.39 0.32
N ARG A 310 -25.49 13.78 -0.65
CA ARG A 310 -25.06 14.42 -1.91
C ARG A 310 -26.03 14.19 -3.07
N VAL A 311 -26.98 13.25 -2.91
CA VAL A 311 -28.07 12.93 -3.84
C VAL A 311 -29.31 13.75 -3.50
#